data_AF-A0A0D2VK89-F1
#
_entry.id   AF-A0A0D2VK89-F1
#
_cell.length_a   1.000
_cell.length_b   1.000
_cell.length_c   1.000
_cell.angle_alpha   90.00
_cell.angle_beta   90.00
_cell.angle_gamma   90.00
#
_symmetry.space_group_name_H-M   'P 1'
#
loop_
_entity.id
_entity.type
_entity.pdbx_description
1 polymer ?
#
loop_
_entity_poly.entity_id
_entity_poly.type
_entity_poly.pdbx_seq_one_letter_code
_entity_poly.pdbx_strand_id
1 'polypeptide(L)'
;MEGIGHRMIKVNGINIHVAEKGEGPVILFLHGFPELWYSWRHQILALSSMGYRAVAPDLRGYGDSDAPDSVESYTCFHIIGDLVELIDVLDPDVGKVFVVGHDWGAYMAWLLCLFRPDKVKALVNLSVPFIRFDREINPVGVWKAVYGDDYYISRFQEYGEIEGEFAEVGVERVVKEYLCDFPVLLPKGKLFKRPLDEPITLPSWLSEEEANYYVTVFQKTGFTCPINYYRNLGRNWELLGPW
;
A
#
# COMPACT_ATOMS: atom_id res chain seq x y z
N MET A 1 13.26 -16.76 -3.16
CA MET A 1 13.93 -15.87 -2.18
C MET A 1 14.25 -16.64 -0.90
N GLU A 2 15.36 -17.38 -0.88
CA GLU A 2 15.72 -18.19 0.30
C GLU A 2 16.04 -17.34 1.54
N GLY A 3 15.53 -17.79 2.69
CA GLY A 3 15.90 -17.23 3.99
C GLY A 3 15.26 -15.88 4.35
N ILE A 4 14.18 -15.48 3.68
CA ILE A 4 13.22 -14.50 4.24
C ILE A 4 12.23 -15.30 5.10
N GLY A 5 12.12 -14.94 6.38
CA GLY A 5 11.16 -15.54 7.30
C GLY A 5 9.78 -14.91 7.13
N HIS A 6 8.74 -15.70 7.32
CA HIS A 6 7.35 -15.24 7.27
C HIS A 6 6.62 -15.65 8.55
N ARG A 7 5.86 -14.73 9.13
CA ARG A 7 4.97 -15.04 10.24
C ARG A 7 3.78 -14.09 10.30
N MET A 8 2.73 -14.54 10.98
CA MET A 8 1.59 -13.71 11.34
C MET A 8 1.82 -13.08 12.71
N ILE A 9 1.55 -11.79 12.84
CA ILE A 9 1.59 -11.05 14.09
C ILE A 9 0.22 -10.44 14.35
N LYS A 10 -0.33 -10.70 15.53
CA LYS A 10 -1.62 -10.13 15.93
C LYS A 10 -1.41 -8.71 16.47
N VAL A 11 -2.01 -7.72 15.82
CA VAL A 11 -1.93 -6.29 16.17
C VAL A 11 -3.29 -5.63 15.91
N ASN A 12 -3.71 -4.73 16.78
CA ASN A 12 -4.91 -3.90 16.62
C ASN A 12 -6.16 -4.70 16.19
N GLY A 13 -6.32 -5.89 16.78
CA GLY A 13 -7.44 -6.80 16.53
C GLY A 13 -7.36 -7.65 15.26
N ILE A 14 -6.31 -7.52 14.44
CA ILE A 14 -6.12 -8.26 13.18
C ILE A 14 -4.79 -9.04 13.15
N ASN A 15 -4.68 -10.02 12.25
CA ASN A 15 -3.43 -10.69 11.95
C ASN A 15 -2.75 -10.02 10.76
N ILE A 16 -1.53 -9.53 10.95
CA ILE A 16 -0.69 -8.96 9.90
C ILE A 16 0.39 -9.96 9.52
N HIS A 17 0.48 -10.27 8.22
CA HIS A 17 1.60 -10.99 7.65
C HIS A 17 2.83 -10.09 7.67
N VAL A 18 3.96 -10.69 8.06
CA VAL A 18 5.26 -10.03 8.08
C VAL A 18 6.30 -10.91 7.39
N ALA A 19 6.97 -10.32 6.40
CA ALA A 19 8.21 -10.84 5.85
C ALA A 19 9.41 -10.15 6.52
N GLU A 20 10.36 -10.92 7.03
CA GLU A 20 11.54 -10.35 7.70
C GLU A 20 12.84 -11.11 7.44
N LYS A 21 13.95 -10.38 7.50
CA LYS A 21 15.29 -10.96 7.38
C LYS A 21 16.33 -10.10 8.10
N GLY A 22 17.34 -10.76 8.67
CA GLY A 22 18.46 -10.12 9.35
C GLY A 22 18.20 -9.84 10.82
N GLU A 23 19.22 -9.32 11.47
CA GLU A 23 19.24 -8.94 12.89
C GLU A 23 19.83 -7.53 13.01
N GLY A 24 19.59 -6.85 14.13
CA GLY A 24 20.04 -5.47 14.36
C GLY A 24 18.91 -4.45 14.31
N PRO A 25 19.21 -3.16 14.09
CA PRO A 25 18.20 -2.09 14.08
C PRO A 25 17.11 -2.36 13.05
N VAL A 26 15.85 -2.15 13.44
CA VAL A 26 14.69 -2.41 12.58
C VAL A 26 14.56 -1.35 11.49
N ILE A 27 14.37 -1.81 10.26
CA ILE A 27 13.89 -1.01 9.13
C ILE A 27 12.53 -1.56 8.72
N LEU A 28 11.48 -0.77 8.93
CA LEU A 28 10.11 -1.09 8.57
C LEU A 28 9.80 -0.54 7.17
N PHE A 29 9.42 -1.42 6.24
CA PHE A 29 9.08 -1.07 4.87
C PHE A 29 7.56 -1.11 4.65
N LEU A 30 6.99 -0.02 4.14
CA LEU A 30 5.55 0.13 3.91
C LEU A 30 5.30 0.23 2.39
N HIS A 31 4.68 -0.80 1.81
CA HIS A 31 4.29 -0.82 0.39
C HIS A 31 3.05 0.05 0.15
N GLY A 32 2.71 0.32 -1.12
CA GLY A 32 1.50 1.00 -1.52
C GLY A 32 0.56 0.16 -2.39
N PHE A 33 -0.09 0.81 -3.36
CA PHE A 33 -1.12 0.21 -4.21
C PHE A 33 -0.64 0.05 -5.67
N PRO A 34 -0.95 -1.06 -6.35
CA PRO A 34 -1.41 -2.36 -5.84
C PRO A 34 -0.19 -3.26 -5.56
N GLU A 35 0.47 -3.04 -4.42
CA GLU A 35 1.71 -3.72 -4.07
C GLU A 35 1.53 -4.70 -2.90
N LEU A 36 2.64 -5.29 -2.45
CA LEU A 36 2.75 -6.26 -1.34
C LEU A 36 4.09 -6.06 -0.63
N TRP A 37 4.34 -6.77 0.48
CA TRP A 37 5.67 -6.88 1.09
C TRP A 37 6.76 -7.21 0.04
N TYR A 38 6.38 -7.98 -0.98
CA TYR A 38 7.25 -8.49 -2.04
C TYR A 38 7.87 -7.37 -2.91
N SER A 39 7.28 -6.18 -2.94
CA SER A 39 7.88 -5.00 -3.60
C SER A 39 9.21 -4.60 -2.97
N TRP A 40 9.44 -4.96 -1.70
CA TRP A 40 10.66 -4.65 -0.97
C TRP A 40 11.72 -5.76 -1.04
N ARG A 41 11.51 -6.80 -1.83
CA ARG A 41 12.41 -7.98 -1.90
C ARG A 41 13.89 -7.65 -2.04
N HIS A 42 14.23 -6.68 -2.88
CA HIS A 42 15.62 -6.28 -3.09
C HIS A 42 16.19 -5.56 -1.87
N GLN A 43 15.42 -4.65 -1.27
CA GLN A 43 15.82 -3.87 -0.11
C GLN A 43 15.94 -4.75 1.15
N ILE A 44 15.04 -5.72 1.32
CA ILE A 44 15.11 -6.70 2.41
C ILE A 44 16.44 -7.46 2.35
N LEU A 45 16.81 -7.99 1.17
CA LEU A 45 18.06 -8.74 0.99
C LEU A 45 19.29 -7.84 1.19
N ALA A 46 19.29 -6.64 0.59
CA ALA A 46 20.42 -5.73 0.68
C ALA A 46 20.66 -5.26 2.12
N LEU A 47 19.64 -4.73 2.79
CA LEU A 47 19.81 -4.11 4.11
C LEU A 47 20.01 -5.14 5.21
N SER A 48 19.41 -6.33 5.09
CA SER A 48 19.71 -7.43 6.02
C SER A 48 21.16 -7.89 5.95
N SER A 49 21.78 -7.88 4.77
CA SER A 49 23.21 -8.20 4.60
C SER A 49 24.14 -7.14 5.22
N MET A 50 23.61 -5.95 5.53
CA MET A 50 24.34 -4.83 6.14
C MET A 50 24.15 -4.74 7.67
N GLY A 51 23.56 -5.75 8.30
CA GLY A 51 23.36 -5.79 9.76
C GLY A 51 22.14 -5.02 10.26
N TYR A 52 21.12 -4.86 9.41
CA TYR A 52 19.79 -4.39 9.81
C TYR A 52 18.79 -5.54 9.86
N ARG A 53 17.74 -5.37 10.66
CA ARG A 53 16.57 -6.24 10.60
C ARG A 53 15.54 -5.61 9.67
N ALA A 54 15.47 -6.10 8.45
CA ALA A 54 14.50 -5.63 7.45
C ALA A 54 13.15 -6.32 7.67
N VAL A 55 12.08 -5.52 7.80
CA VAL A 55 10.73 -6.00 8.08
C VAL A 55 9.73 -5.34 7.13
N ALA A 56 9.00 -6.13 6.37
CA ALA A 56 7.98 -5.67 5.42
C ALA A 56 6.66 -6.40 5.69
N PRO A 57 5.65 -5.75 6.30
CA PRO A 57 4.31 -6.31 6.40
C PRO A 57 3.57 -6.23 5.06
N ASP A 58 2.63 -7.15 4.84
CA ASP A 58 1.46 -6.82 4.03
C ASP A 58 0.52 -5.95 4.87
N LEU A 59 0.16 -4.77 4.37
CA LEU A 59 -0.73 -3.87 5.10
C LEU A 59 -2.14 -4.46 5.21
N ARG A 60 -2.96 -3.93 6.14
CA ARG A 60 -4.37 -4.33 6.31
C ARG A 60 -5.08 -4.40 4.94
N GLY A 61 -5.72 -5.52 4.66
CA GLY A 61 -6.42 -5.74 3.39
C GLY A 61 -5.57 -6.18 2.21
N TYR A 62 -4.26 -6.39 2.39
CA TYR A 62 -3.35 -6.87 1.35
C TYR A 62 -2.80 -8.26 1.69
N GLY A 63 -2.46 -8.99 0.63
CA GLY A 63 -1.66 -10.21 0.73
C GLY A 63 -2.25 -11.24 1.68
N ASP A 64 -1.42 -11.68 2.62
CA ASP A 64 -1.83 -12.67 3.63
C ASP A 64 -2.26 -12.02 4.97
N SER A 65 -2.35 -10.68 5.03
CA SER A 65 -2.92 -9.96 6.16
C SER A 65 -4.45 -10.00 6.15
N ASP A 66 -5.04 -9.94 7.34
CA ASP A 66 -6.49 -9.88 7.49
C ASP A 66 -7.08 -8.66 6.76
N ALA A 67 -8.26 -8.86 6.19
CA ALA A 67 -8.96 -7.89 5.36
C ALA A 67 -10.39 -7.66 5.91
N PRO A 68 -10.56 -6.77 6.91
CA PRO A 68 -11.89 -6.46 7.44
C PRO A 68 -12.84 -5.98 6.34
N ASP A 69 -14.11 -6.40 6.36
CA ASP A 69 -15.05 -6.13 5.25
C ASP A 69 -15.49 -4.65 5.16
N SER A 70 -15.61 -3.98 6.32
CA SER A 70 -16.13 -2.60 6.37
C SER A 70 -15.12 -1.62 5.79
N VAL A 71 -15.58 -0.77 4.85
CA VAL A 71 -14.76 0.30 4.28
C VAL A 71 -14.25 1.26 5.37
N GLU A 72 -15.02 1.52 6.42
CA GLU A 72 -14.61 2.34 7.57
C GLU A 72 -13.37 1.80 8.31
N SER A 73 -13.05 0.52 8.13
CA SER A 73 -11.91 -0.13 8.77
C SER A 73 -10.55 0.17 8.09
N TYR A 74 -10.54 1.06 7.07
CA TYR A 74 -9.36 1.43 6.28
C TYR A 74 -9.02 2.92 6.36
N THR A 75 -9.51 3.64 7.37
CA THR A 75 -9.02 5.01 7.66
C THR A 75 -7.54 4.98 8.04
N CYS A 76 -6.84 6.11 7.92
CA CYS A 76 -5.46 6.22 8.38
C CYS A 76 -5.26 5.82 9.84
N PHE A 77 -6.21 6.09 10.74
CA PHE A 77 -6.07 5.74 12.16
C PHE A 77 -6.03 4.23 12.42
N HIS A 78 -6.78 3.44 11.64
CA HIS A 78 -6.72 1.98 11.70
C HIS A 78 -5.33 1.49 11.31
N ILE A 79 -4.81 1.99 10.18
CA ILE A 79 -3.50 1.57 9.67
C ILE A 79 -2.38 2.03 10.60
N ILE A 80 -2.42 3.26 11.12
CA ILE A 80 -1.45 3.71 12.11
C ILE A 80 -1.54 2.90 13.40
N GLY A 81 -2.74 2.51 13.84
CA GLY A 81 -2.92 1.60 14.97
C GLY A 81 -2.21 0.27 14.75
N ASP A 82 -2.40 -0.34 13.57
CA ASP A 82 -1.71 -1.58 13.17
C ASP A 82 -0.18 -1.40 13.22
N LEU A 83 0.35 -0.30 12.67
CA LEU A 83 1.78 -0.03 12.59
C LEU A 83 2.41 0.27 13.96
N VAL A 84 1.72 0.99 14.83
CA VAL A 84 2.21 1.32 16.18
C VAL A 84 2.36 0.05 17.00
N GLU A 85 1.34 -0.80 17.04
CA GLU A 85 1.40 -2.07 17.76
C GLU A 85 2.40 -3.04 17.12
N LEU A 86 2.53 -3.03 15.78
CA LEU A 86 3.55 -3.81 15.11
C LEU A 86 4.97 -3.38 15.53
N ILE A 87 5.24 -2.08 15.61
CA ILE A 87 6.54 -1.56 16.08
C ILE A 87 6.78 -1.99 17.54
N ASP A 88 5.77 -1.93 18.41
CA ASP A 88 5.88 -2.37 19.80
C ASP A 88 6.24 -3.86 19.92
N VAL A 89 5.73 -4.71 19.02
CA VAL A 89 6.09 -6.14 18.96
C VAL A 89 7.48 -6.37 18.38
N LEU A 90 7.85 -5.62 17.34
CA LEU A 90 9.12 -5.82 16.63
C LEU A 90 10.31 -5.35 17.46
N ASP A 91 10.15 -4.29 18.24
CA ASP A 91 11.24 -3.63 18.94
C ASP A 91 10.82 -3.16 20.37
N PRO A 92 10.56 -4.10 21.30
CA PRO A 92 10.00 -3.79 22.61
C PRO A 92 10.95 -2.95 23.49
N ASP A 93 12.26 -3.03 23.24
CA ASP A 93 13.30 -2.37 24.03
C ASP A 93 13.85 -1.09 23.37
N VAL A 94 13.62 -0.88 22.07
CA VAL A 94 14.12 0.29 21.34
C VAL A 94 12.94 1.18 20.94
N GLY A 95 12.90 2.39 21.50
CA GLY A 95 11.77 3.30 21.30
C GLY A 95 11.52 3.73 19.85
N LYS A 96 12.47 3.53 18.91
CA LYS A 96 12.39 4.05 17.53
C LYS A 96 12.95 3.11 16.47
N VAL A 97 12.23 2.97 15.35
CA VAL A 97 12.65 2.24 14.15
C VAL A 97 12.96 3.17 12.98
N PHE A 98 13.71 2.69 11.97
CA PHE A 98 13.77 3.36 10.68
C PHE A 98 12.54 2.97 9.84
N VAL A 99 12.01 3.91 9.08
CA VAL A 99 10.82 3.67 8.23
C VAL A 99 11.15 4.01 6.78
N VAL A 100 10.71 3.16 5.86
CA VAL A 100 10.75 3.39 4.42
C VAL A 100 9.34 3.20 3.85
N GLY A 101 8.82 4.19 3.12
CA GLY A 101 7.47 4.14 2.55
C GLY A 101 7.46 4.39 1.05
N HIS A 102 6.50 3.77 0.35
CA HIS A 102 6.19 4.01 -1.06
C HIS A 102 4.67 4.14 -1.26
N ASP A 103 4.23 5.08 -2.11
CA ASP A 103 2.81 5.31 -2.45
C ASP A 103 1.90 5.43 -1.20
N TRP A 104 0.91 4.55 -0.99
CA TRP A 104 0.08 4.54 0.21
C TRP A 104 0.88 4.28 1.49
N GLY A 105 1.91 3.44 1.42
CA GLY A 105 2.85 3.24 2.51
C GLY A 105 3.62 4.52 2.84
N ALA A 106 3.92 5.36 1.84
CA ALA A 106 4.52 6.68 2.07
C ALA A 106 3.55 7.65 2.74
N TYR A 107 2.27 7.67 2.31
CA TYR A 107 1.22 8.44 2.97
C TYR A 107 1.06 8.03 4.45
N MET A 108 1.03 6.72 4.74
CA MET A 108 0.96 6.22 6.11
C MET A 108 2.25 6.51 6.90
N ALA A 109 3.42 6.45 6.29
CA ALA A 109 4.68 6.82 6.94
C ALA A 109 4.71 8.29 7.38
N TRP A 110 4.15 9.20 6.57
CA TRP A 110 4.00 10.61 6.96
C TRP A 110 3.12 10.76 8.20
N LEU A 111 1.97 10.10 8.22
CA LEU A 111 1.04 10.15 9.36
C LEU A 111 1.60 9.46 10.60
N LEU A 112 2.37 8.38 10.45
CA LEU A 112 3.08 7.76 11.56
C LEU A 112 4.09 8.74 12.18
N CYS A 113 4.85 9.47 11.36
CA CYS A 113 5.77 10.49 11.86
C CYS A 113 5.05 11.65 12.55
N LEU A 114 3.87 12.03 12.05
CA LEU A 114 3.05 13.10 12.62
C LEU A 114 2.46 12.70 13.99
N PHE A 115 1.93 11.49 14.09
CA PHE A 115 1.21 11.03 15.28
C PHE A 115 2.13 10.41 16.33
N ARG A 116 3.18 9.70 15.90
CA ARG A 116 4.12 8.98 16.77
C ARG A 116 5.57 9.24 16.35
N PRO A 117 6.03 10.52 16.38
CA PRO A 117 7.44 10.85 16.12
C PRO A 117 8.39 10.19 17.13
N ASP A 118 7.87 9.79 18.29
CA ASP A 118 8.59 9.01 19.30
C ASP A 118 8.91 7.58 18.84
N LYS A 119 8.25 7.05 17.79
CA LYS A 119 8.47 5.72 17.21
C LYS A 119 9.34 5.69 15.95
N VAL A 120 9.61 6.84 15.34
CA VAL A 120 10.38 6.93 14.09
C VAL A 120 11.72 7.60 14.32
N LYS A 121 12.80 6.92 13.93
CA LYS A 121 14.19 7.42 14.02
C LYS A 121 14.55 8.29 12.82
N ALA A 122 14.25 7.82 11.62
CA ALA A 122 14.36 8.55 10.37
C ALA A 122 13.44 7.92 9.32
N LEU A 123 13.08 8.71 8.31
CA LEU A 123 12.18 8.33 7.22
C LEU A 123 12.87 8.46 5.87
N VAL A 124 12.73 7.44 5.02
CA VAL A 124 12.97 7.52 3.58
C VAL A 124 11.64 7.32 2.88
N ASN A 125 11.14 8.34 2.18
CA ASN A 125 9.84 8.27 1.52
C ASN A 125 9.95 8.41 0.00
N LEU A 126 9.21 7.55 -0.71
CA LEU A 126 9.26 7.42 -2.16
C LEU A 126 7.89 7.74 -2.78
N SER A 127 7.91 8.34 -3.97
CA SER A 127 6.74 8.72 -4.77
C SER A 127 5.88 9.85 -4.19
N VAL A 128 5.28 9.69 -3.01
CA VAL A 128 4.26 10.59 -2.47
C VAL A 128 4.86 11.61 -1.48
N PRO A 129 4.90 12.92 -1.80
CA PRO A 129 5.37 13.94 -0.87
C PRO A 129 4.38 14.14 0.28
N PHE A 130 4.81 14.84 1.33
CA PHE A 130 3.88 15.26 2.36
C PHE A 130 2.90 16.28 1.78
N ILE A 131 1.61 15.94 1.80
CA ILE A 131 0.54 16.83 1.35
C ILE A 131 -0.26 17.23 2.58
N ARG A 132 -0.19 18.51 2.93
CA ARG A 132 -1.11 19.11 3.90
C ARG A 132 -2.37 19.51 3.16
N PHE A 133 -3.45 18.78 3.34
CA PHE A 133 -4.74 19.17 2.78
C PHE A 133 -5.32 20.34 3.57
N ASP A 134 -5.83 21.33 2.85
CA ASP A 134 -6.53 22.46 3.44
C ASP A 134 -7.88 21.98 4.03
N ARG A 135 -8.27 22.52 5.19
CA ARG A 135 -9.51 22.17 5.89
C ARG A 135 -10.77 22.55 5.13
N GLU A 136 -10.69 23.46 4.16
CA GLU A 136 -11.84 23.86 3.35
C GLU A 136 -11.95 23.04 2.06
N ILE A 137 -10.94 22.21 1.78
CA ILE A 137 -10.75 21.61 0.47
C ILE A 137 -10.67 20.09 0.60
N ASN A 138 -11.81 19.43 0.32
CA ASN A 138 -11.85 17.97 0.23
C ASN A 138 -10.94 17.49 -0.93
N PRO A 139 -9.94 16.64 -0.67
CA PRO A 139 -8.96 16.23 -1.68
C PRO A 139 -9.59 15.48 -2.86
N VAL A 140 -10.57 14.61 -2.60
CA VAL A 140 -11.28 13.86 -3.65
C VAL A 140 -12.04 14.82 -4.55
N GLY A 141 -12.66 15.86 -3.96
CA GLY A 141 -13.36 16.91 -4.70
C GLY A 141 -12.43 17.72 -5.60
N VAL A 142 -11.24 18.09 -5.13
CA VAL A 142 -10.24 18.83 -5.93
C VAL A 142 -9.75 18.02 -7.09
N TRP A 143 -9.32 16.78 -6.85
CA TRP A 143 -8.78 15.98 -7.95
C TRP A 143 -9.83 15.70 -9.01
N LYS A 144 -11.08 15.47 -8.59
CA LYS A 144 -12.20 15.38 -9.53
C LYS A 144 -12.39 16.67 -10.33
N ALA A 145 -12.28 17.84 -9.70
CA ALA A 145 -12.41 19.13 -10.39
C ALA A 145 -11.25 19.40 -11.37
N VAL A 146 -10.03 18.95 -11.06
CA VAL A 146 -8.84 19.18 -11.89
C VAL A 146 -8.71 18.16 -13.03
N TYR A 147 -8.94 16.88 -12.74
CA TYR A 147 -8.67 15.76 -13.66
C TYR A 147 -9.93 15.10 -14.23
N GLY A 148 -11.12 15.47 -13.74
CA GLY A 148 -12.40 14.93 -14.18
C GLY A 148 -12.77 13.60 -13.53
N ASP A 149 -13.93 13.07 -13.93
CA ASP A 149 -14.51 11.83 -13.41
C ASP A 149 -13.64 10.60 -13.66
N ASP A 150 -12.84 10.60 -14.73
CA ASP A 150 -11.99 9.47 -15.11
C ASP A 150 -10.67 9.41 -14.33
N TYR A 151 -10.39 10.37 -13.46
CA TYR A 151 -9.24 10.28 -12.57
C TYR A 151 -9.36 9.07 -11.65
N TYR A 152 -8.30 8.26 -11.55
CA TYR A 152 -8.38 6.95 -10.89
C TYR A 152 -8.92 7.00 -9.46
N ILE A 153 -8.53 7.99 -8.64
CA ILE A 153 -9.04 8.14 -7.28
C ILE A 153 -10.55 8.42 -7.28
N SER A 154 -11.03 9.22 -8.24
CA SER A 154 -12.46 9.48 -8.41
C SER A 154 -13.21 8.23 -8.84
N ARG A 155 -12.65 7.44 -9.75
CA ARG A 155 -13.19 6.15 -10.21
C ARG A 155 -13.23 5.07 -9.14
N PHE A 156 -12.38 5.18 -8.12
CA PHE A 156 -12.33 4.24 -7.00
C PHE A 156 -13.39 4.50 -5.92
N GLN A 157 -14.06 5.65 -5.93
CA GLN A 157 -14.96 6.04 -4.83
C GLN A 157 -16.23 5.20 -4.79
N GLU A 158 -16.86 4.93 -5.94
CA GLU A 158 -18.09 4.15 -5.99
C GLU A 158 -17.81 2.67 -5.68
N TYR A 159 -18.63 2.07 -4.82
CA TYR A 159 -18.37 0.71 -4.36
C TYR A 159 -18.71 -0.31 -5.45
N GLY A 160 -17.75 -1.17 -5.78
CA GLY A 160 -17.95 -2.26 -6.75
C GLY A 160 -17.87 -1.85 -8.22
N GLU A 161 -17.88 -0.55 -8.56
CA GLU A 161 -17.78 -0.13 -9.97
C GLU A 161 -16.43 -0.55 -10.58
N ILE A 162 -15.33 -0.08 -10.00
CA ILE A 162 -14.01 -0.36 -10.56
C ILE A 162 -13.62 -1.83 -10.37
N GLU A 163 -14.07 -2.48 -9.29
CA GLU A 163 -13.86 -3.91 -9.11
C GLU A 163 -14.59 -4.73 -10.19
N GLY A 164 -15.78 -4.29 -10.61
CA GLY A 164 -16.50 -4.89 -11.74
C GLY A 164 -15.73 -4.75 -13.05
N GLU A 165 -15.23 -3.55 -13.37
CA GLU A 165 -14.43 -3.33 -14.59
C GLU A 165 -13.09 -4.11 -14.54
N PHE A 166 -12.45 -4.23 -13.37
CA PHE A 166 -11.26 -5.07 -13.19
C PHE A 166 -11.57 -6.56 -13.37
N ALA A 167 -12.74 -7.03 -12.94
CA ALA A 167 -13.16 -8.41 -13.15
C ALA A 167 -13.41 -8.71 -14.64
N GLU A 168 -13.98 -7.78 -15.39
CA GLU A 168 -14.18 -7.91 -16.84
C GLU A 168 -12.86 -7.94 -17.61
N VAL A 169 -11.90 -7.09 -17.22
CA VAL A 169 -10.57 -7.05 -17.85
C VAL A 169 -9.68 -8.23 -17.44
N GLY A 170 -9.88 -8.75 -16.23
CA GLY A 170 -9.11 -9.86 -15.67
C GLY A 170 -7.94 -9.39 -14.80
N VAL A 171 -7.77 -10.05 -13.64
CA VAL A 171 -6.79 -9.69 -12.60
C VAL A 171 -5.37 -9.63 -13.13
N GLU A 172 -4.94 -10.62 -13.93
CA GLU A 172 -3.59 -10.63 -14.50
C GLU A 172 -3.31 -9.36 -15.30
N ARG A 173 -4.27 -8.98 -16.16
CA ARG A 173 -4.15 -7.78 -16.99
C ARG A 173 -4.06 -6.53 -16.12
N VAL A 174 -4.96 -6.39 -15.14
CA VAL A 174 -4.97 -5.24 -14.22
C VAL A 174 -3.62 -5.12 -13.49
N VAL A 175 -3.14 -6.21 -12.86
CA VAL A 175 -1.87 -6.20 -12.13
C VAL A 175 -0.71 -5.84 -13.04
N LYS A 176 -0.59 -6.48 -14.22
CA LYS A 176 0.50 -6.20 -15.15
C LYS A 176 0.47 -4.78 -15.70
N GLU A 177 -0.71 -4.19 -15.90
CA GLU A 177 -0.81 -2.77 -16.26
C GLU A 177 -0.21 -1.90 -15.16
N TYR A 178 -0.69 -2.03 -13.91
CA TYR A 178 -0.21 -1.24 -12.78
C TYR A 178 1.28 -1.41 -12.50
N LEU A 179 1.82 -2.63 -12.66
CA LEU A 179 3.25 -2.88 -12.49
C LEU A 179 4.09 -2.25 -13.61
N CYS A 180 3.56 -2.08 -14.82
CA CYS A 180 4.32 -1.54 -15.95
C CYS A 180 4.15 -0.03 -16.17
N ASP A 181 2.97 0.51 -15.87
CA ASP A 181 2.63 1.94 -15.96
C ASP A 181 1.58 2.24 -14.88
N PHE A 182 1.65 3.41 -14.23
CA PHE A 182 0.61 3.80 -13.27
C PHE A 182 -0.50 4.58 -14.00
N PRO A 183 -1.70 4.01 -14.22
CA PRO A 183 -2.76 4.66 -14.98
C PRO A 183 -3.40 5.79 -14.16
N VAL A 184 -3.07 7.03 -14.52
CA VAL A 184 -3.64 8.23 -13.89
C VAL A 184 -5.13 8.42 -14.23
N LEU A 185 -5.53 8.03 -15.45
CA LEU A 185 -6.90 8.10 -15.92
C LEU A 185 -7.40 6.69 -16.24
N LEU A 186 -8.63 6.38 -15.80
CA LEU A 186 -9.35 5.13 -16.01
C LEU A 186 -10.72 5.41 -16.64
N PRO A 187 -10.80 5.76 -17.94
CA PRO A 187 -12.07 6.00 -18.62
C PRO A 187 -13.02 4.81 -18.57
N LYS A 188 -14.32 5.07 -18.40
CA LYS A 188 -15.33 4.00 -18.23
C LYS A 188 -15.38 3.12 -19.47
N GLY A 189 -15.24 1.81 -19.29
CA GLY A 189 -15.18 0.84 -20.39
C GLY A 189 -13.89 0.90 -21.23
N LYS A 190 -12.91 1.72 -20.84
CA LYS A 190 -11.58 1.81 -21.50
C LYS A 190 -10.49 2.13 -20.46
N LEU A 191 -10.38 1.25 -19.47
CA LEU A 191 -9.51 1.45 -18.29
C LEU A 191 -8.05 1.76 -18.65
N PHE A 192 -7.46 0.99 -19.57
CA PHE A 192 -6.04 1.08 -19.87
C PHE A 192 -5.79 1.66 -21.26
N LYS A 193 -4.64 2.34 -21.41
CA LYS A 193 -4.21 2.92 -22.70
C LYS A 193 -3.97 1.84 -23.76
N ARG A 194 -3.40 0.71 -23.33
CA ARG A 194 -3.11 -0.43 -24.20
C ARG A 194 -4.41 -1.17 -24.54
N PRO A 195 -4.63 -1.56 -25.80
CA PRO A 195 -5.71 -2.48 -26.17
C PRO A 195 -5.66 -3.77 -25.34
N LEU A 196 -6.83 -4.31 -24.99
CA LEU A 196 -6.92 -5.50 -24.13
C LEU A 196 -6.45 -6.78 -24.82
N ASP A 197 -6.52 -6.83 -26.15
CA ASP A 197 -6.05 -7.92 -27.01
C ASP A 197 -4.53 -7.87 -27.27
N GLU A 198 -3.85 -6.77 -26.94
CA GLU A 198 -2.41 -6.63 -27.08
C GLU A 198 -1.68 -7.18 -25.83
N PRO A 199 -0.70 -8.09 -25.97
CA PRO A 199 0.04 -8.62 -24.83
C PRO A 199 0.90 -7.54 -24.16
N ILE A 200 1.01 -7.60 -22.84
CA ILE A 200 1.90 -6.71 -22.09
C ILE A 200 3.32 -7.28 -22.13
N THR A 201 4.26 -6.53 -22.70
CA THR A 201 5.69 -6.82 -22.57
C THR A 201 6.18 -6.25 -21.24
N LEU A 202 6.63 -7.11 -20.33
CA LEU A 202 7.18 -6.68 -19.05
C LEU A 202 8.52 -5.96 -19.24
N PRO A 203 8.79 -4.89 -18.48
CA PRO A 203 10.08 -4.21 -18.51
C PRO A 203 11.18 -5.11 -17.92
N SER A 204 12.44 -4.84 -18.27
CA SER A 204 13.58 -5.71 -17.88
C SER A 204 13.84 -5.84 -16.38
N TRP A 205 13.27 -4.95 -15.56
CA TRP A 205 13.35 -5.00 -14.10
C TRP A 205 12.27 -5.86 -13.45
N LEU A 206 11.29 -6.36 -14.22
CA LEU A 206 10.18 -7.18 -13.76
C LEU A 206 10.13 -8.49 -14.56
N SER A 207 10.50 -9.59 -13.92
CA SER A 207 10.35 -10.92 -14.51
C SER A 207 8.90 -11.40 -14.48
N GLU A 208 8.58 -12.38 -15.33
CA GLU A 208 7.25 -13.04 -15.31
C GLU A 208 6.99 -13.74 -13.97
N GLU A 209 8.00 -14.34 -13.33
CA GLU A 209 7.84 -14.96 -12.01
C GLU A 209 7.42 -13.92 -10.96
N GLU A 210 8.08 -12.77 -10.95
CA GLU A 210 7.76 -11.67 -10.03
C GLU A 210 6.37 -11.10 -10.30
N ALA A 211 6.02 -10.83 -11.57
CA ALA A 211 4.68 -10.37 -11.92
C ALA A 211 3.61 -11.39 -11.50
N ASN A 212 3.82 -12.68 -11.76
CA ASN A 212 2.90 -13.76 -11.41
C ASN A 212 2.70 -13.93 -9.90
N TYR A 213 3.68 -13.54 -9.08
CA TYR A 213 3.51 -13.50 -7.63
C TYR A 213 2.39 -12.52 -7.25
N TYR A 214 2.43 -11.28 -7.74
CA TYR A 214 1.37 -10.29 -7.50
C TYR A 214 0.04 -10.77 -8.06
N VAL A 215 0.02 -11.28 -9.30
CA VAL A 215 -1.21 -11.79 -9.94
C VAL A 215 -1.87 -12.86 -9.07
N THR A 216 -1.10 -13.85 -8.61
CA THR A 216 -1.61 -14.95 -7.78
C THR A 216 -2.25 -14.44 -6.49
N VAL A 217 -1.61 -13.48 -5.84
CA VAL A 217 -2.11 -12.88 -4.59
C VAL A 217 -3.38 -12.09 -4.85
N PHE A 218 -3.38 -11.15 -5.79
CA PHE A 218 -4.56 -10.34 -6.11
C PHE A 218 -5.72 -11.15 -6.70
N GLN A 219 -5.44 -12.31 -7.29
CA GLN A 219 -6.47 -13.22 -7.78
C GLN A 219 -7.20 -13.95 -6.65
N LYS A 220 -6.53 -14.12 -5.50
CA LYS A 220 -7.12 -14.63 -4.26
C LYS A 220 -7.84 -13.52 -3.48
N THR A 221 -7.23 -12.34 -3.35
CA THR A 221 -7.71 -11.28 -2.45
C THR A 221 -8.66 -10.28 -3.12
N GLY A 222 -8.61 -10.15 -4.44
CA GLY A 222 -9.24 -9.05 -5.16
C GLY A 222 -8.62 -7.69 -4.83
N PHE A 223 -9.28 -6.62 -5.25
CA PHE A 223 -8.80 -5.23 -5.11
C PHE A 223 -9.63 -4.35 -4.16
N THR A 224 -10.78 -4.82 -3.68
CA THR A 224 -11.70 -4.02 -2.86
C THR A 224 -11.02 -3.42 -1.62
N CYS A 225 -10.33 -4.25 -0.84
CA CYS A 225 -9.69 -3.81 0.40
C CYS A 225 -8.53 -2.82 0.15
N PRO A 226 -7.62 -3.08 -0.82
CA PRO A 226 -6.68 -2.09 -1.31
C PRO A 226 -7.32 -0.75 -1.74
N ILE A 227 -8.44 -0.82 -2.46
CA ILE A 227 -9.18 0.36 -2.95
C ILE A 227 -9.86 1.13 -1.79
N ASN A 228 -10.25 0.44 -0.70
CA ASN A 228 -10.89 1.08 0.45
C ASN A 228 -10.01 2.15 1.11
N TYR A 229 -8.69 2.12 0.94
CA TYR A 229 -7.80 3.22 1.37
C TYR A 229 -8.19 4.54 0.69
N TYR A 230 -8.45 4.50 -0.62
CA TYR A 230 -8.87 5.65 -1.42
C TYR A 230 -10.28 6.11 -1.08
N ARG A 231 -11.20 5.18 -0.78
CA ARG A 231 -12.57 5.50 -0.34
C ARG A 231 -12.60 6.19 1.02
N ASN A 232 -11.52 6.06 1.80
CA ASN A 232 -11.37 6.78 3.06
C ASN A 232 -10.66 8.13 2.93
N LEU A 233 -10.23 8.59 1.75
CA LEU A 233 -9.52 9.87 1.64
C LEU A 233 -10.36 11.06 2.13
N GLY A 234 -11.65 11.10 1.80
CA GLY A 234 -12.57 12.11 2.32
C GLY A 234 -12.73 12.02 3.85
N ARG A 235 -12.93 10.82 4.38
CA ARG A 235 -13.06 10.58 5.83
C ARG A 235 -11.78 10.90 6.59
N ASN A 236 -10.64 10.53 6.03
CA ASN A 236 -9.32 10.84 6.60
C ASN A 236 -9.10 12.34 6.63
N TRP A 237 -9.49 13.08 5.60
CA TRP A 237 -9.42 14.54 5.59
C TRP A 237 -10.24 15.17 6.73
N GLU A 238 -11.49 14.70 6.95
CA GLU A 238 -12.31 15.17 8.08
C GLU A 238 -11.65 14.86 9.43
N LEU A 239 -11.24 13.60 9.61
CA LEU A 239 -10.64 13.14 10.85
C LEU A 239 -9.30 13.84 11.12
N LEU A 240 -8.49 14.11 10.09
CA LEU A 240 -7.21 14.80 10.19
C LEU A 240 -7.36 16.30 10.46
N GLY A 241 -8.57 16.85 10.41
CA GLY A 241 -8.84 18.26 10.63
C GLY A 241 -8.09 18.88 11.83
N PRO A 242 -8.00 18.24 13.02
CA PRO A 242 -7.30 18.80 14.18
C PRO A 242 -5.77 18.95 14.05
N TRP A 243 -5.12 18.22 13.14
CA TRP A 243 -3.68 18.25 12.90
C TRP A 243 -3.30 19.27 11.80
#